data_AF-A0A0P0VAM2-F1
#
_entry.id   AF-A0A0P0VAM2-F1
#
_cell.length_a   1.000
_cell.length_b   1.000
_cell.length_c   1.000
_cell.angle_alpha   90.00
_cell.angle_beta   90.00
_cell.angle_gamma   90.00
#
_symmetry.space_group_name_H-M   'P 1'
#
loop_
_entity.id
_entity.type
_entity.pdbx_description
1 polymer ?
#
loop_
_entity_poly.entity_id
_entity_poly.type
_entity_poly.pdbx_seq_one_letter_code
_entity_poly.pdbx_strand_id
1 'polypeptide(L)'
;MRTARTPASAARGGRALYELYRAASRAAAPAALLWRRLRGLEHPSRWPERLGRPSVARPRPGSPLVWFHAVSLGEGMAALPVVRHCARLHPGLPILLTTTTLSSFEVMKDLLPDGVIYQFAPLDCPDAIESFIGYWKPNLILLMESELWPNLILSAAEKGIAVVLLNARMSLKSFNRWSLPLGLQLVSLMLSKLSLVIPLVWSGGVLNLILM
;
A
#
# COMPACT_ATOMS: atom_id res chain seq x y z
N MET A 1 -25.29 12.35 3.13
CA MET A 1 -24.83 10.94 3.04
C MET A 1 -24.89 10.32 4.42
N ARG A 2 -25.75 9.31 4.65
CA ARG A 2 -25.72 8.54 5.91
C ARG A 2 -24.44 7.71 5.92
N THR A 3 -23.53 7.95 6.86
CA THR A 3 -22.44 7.00 7.13
C THR A 3 -23.09 5.72 7.63
N ALA A 4 -23.01 4.64 6.85
CA ALA A 4 -23.39 3.33 7.32
C ALA A 4 -22.47 2.98 8.49
N ARG A 5 -22.97 3.12 9.74
CA ARG A 5 -22.25 2.64 10.92
C ARG A 5 -22.19 1.12 10.82
N THR A 6 -20.99 0.55 10.72
CA THR A 6 -20.78 -0.89 10.79
C THR A 6 -21.46 -1.45 12.05
N PRO A 7 -22.32 -2.48 11.97
CA PRO A 7 -22.94 -3.06 13.15
C PRO A 7 -21.87 -3.60 14.10
N ALA A 8 -22.04 -3.38 15.41
CA ALA A 8 -21.04 -3.74 16.43
C ALA A 8 -20.63 -5.23 16.40
N SER A 9 -21.52 -6.12 15.95
CA SER A 9 -21.23 -7.55 15.75
C SER A 9 -20.22 -7.80 14.62
N ALA A 10 -20.38 -7.12 13.47
CA ALA A 10 -19.43 -7.18 12.36
C ALA A 10 -18.05 -6.62 12.74
N ALA A 11 -18.02 -5.58 13.59
CA ALA A 11 -16.78 -5.03 14.12
C ALA A 11 -16.02 -6.03 15.01
N ARG A 12 -16.73 -6.79 15.87
CA ARG A 12 -16.11 -7.82 16.74
C ARG A 12 -15.52 -8.97 15.92
N GLY A 13 -16.30 -9.52 14.98
CA GLY A 13 -15.84 -10.63 14.16
C GLY A 13 -14.69 -10.25 13.22
N GLY A 14 -14.73 -9.05 12.64
CA GLY A 14 -13.61 -8.50 11.87
C GLY A 14 -12.32 -8.36 12.69
N ARG A 15 -12.42 -7.94 13.97
CA ARG A 15 -11.25 -7.82 14.85
C ARG A 15 -10.65 -9.18 15.19
N ALA A 16 -11.47 -10.18 15.51
CA ALA A 16 -10.98 -11.54 15.79
C ALA A 16 -10.24 -12.14 14.58
N LEU A 17 -10.79 -11.96 13.37
CA LEU A 17 -10.16 -12.38 12.12
C LEU A 17 -8.86 -11.63 11.86
N TYR A 18 -8.80 -10.35 12.19
CA TYR A 18 -7.58 -9.57 12.09
C TYR A 18 -6.48 -10.08 13.03
N GLU A 19 -6.80 -10.39 14.29
CA GLU A 19 -5.80 -10.94 15.23
C GLU A 19 -5.27 -12.31 14.75
N LEU A 20 -6.14 -13.16 14.18
CA LEU A 20 -5.72 -14.40 13.53
C LEU A 20 -4.78 -14.13 12.34
N TYR A 21 -5.14 -13.17 11.49
CA TYR A 21 -4.29 -12.76 10.36
C TYR A 21 -2.94 -12.23 10.82
N ARG A 22 -2.90 -11.39 11.87
CA ARG A 22 -1.67 -10.87 12.48
C ARG A 22 -0.76 -11.99 12.95
N ALA A 23 -1.30 -12.96 13.67
CA ALA A 23 -0.54 -14.11 14.17
C ALA A 23 -0.01 -14.98 13.03
N ALA A 24 -0.86 -15.30 12.06
CA ALA A 24 -0.50 -16.10 10.90
C ALA A 24 0.57 -15.42 10.03
N SER A 25 0.42 -14.13 9.73
CA SER A 25 1.37 -13.40 8.89
C SER A 25 2.71 -13.16 9.59
N ARG A 26 2.72 -12.95 10.92
CA ARG A 26 3.95 -12.91 11.72
C ARG A 26 4.71 -14.24 11.62
N ALA A 27 4.03 -15.36 11.79
CA ALA A 27 4.65 -16.69 11.72
C ALA A 27 5.13 -17.03 10.31
N ALA A 28 4.36 -16.67 9.27
CA ALA A 28 4.68 -17.02 7.88
C ALA A 28 5.75 -16.11 7.25
N ALA A 29 5.90 -14.86 7.70
CA ALA A 29 6.75 -13.86 7.05
C ALA A 29 8.23 -14.28 6.91
N PRO A 30 8.91 -14.84 7.94
CA PRO A 30 10.31 -15.27 7.79
C PRO A 30 10.48 -16.37 6.73
N ALA A 31 9.60 -17.37 6.74
CA ALA A 31 9.63 -18.47 5.76
C ALA A 31 9.32 -17.98 4.34
N ALA A 32 8.31 -17.12 4.19
CA ALA A 32 7.96 -16.53 2.90
C ALA A 32 9.10 -15.68 2.33
N LEU A 33 9.74 -14.85 3.16
CA LEU A 33 10.87 -14.02 2.73
C LEU A 33 12.09 -14.88 2.37
N LEU A 34 12.43 -15.87 3.18
CA LEU A 34 13.52 -16.80 2.90
C LEU A 34 13.29 -17.52 1.56
N TRP A 35 12.09 -18.06 1.34
CA TRP A 35 11.73 -18.71 0.07
C TRP A 35 11.87 -17.75 -1.12
N ARG A 36 11.38 -16.51 -1.01
CA ARG A 36 11.52 -15.50 -2.07
C ARG A 36 12.99 -15.17 -2.36
N ARG A 37 13.81 -15.06 -1.32
CA ARG A 37 15.26 -14.83 -1.46
C ARG A 37 15.97 -15.99 -2.16
N LEU A 38 15.70 -17.23 -1.76
CA LEU A 38 16.30 -18.42 -2.39
C LEU A 38 15.91 -18.57 -3.87
N ARG A 39 14.77 -18.00 -4.29
CA ARG A 39 14.33 -17.98 -5.69
C ARG A 39 14.78 -16.75 -6.48
N GLY A 40 15.62 -15.88 -5.91
CA GLY A 40 16.08 -14.66 -6.57
C GLY A 40 14.97 -13.63 -6.84
N LEU A 41 13.85 -13.69 -6.11
CA LEU A 41 12.72 -12.77 -6.29
C LEU A 41 12.88 -11.46 -5.50
N GLU A 42 13.91 -11.39 -4.65
CA GLU A 42 14.23 -10.25 -3.81
C GLU A 42 15.53 -9.60 -4.27
N HIS A 43 15.63 -8.28 -4.07
CA HIS A 43 16.85 -7.55 -4.39
C HIS A 43 18.03 -8.02 -3.53
N PRO A 44 19.23 -8.26 -4.10
CA PRO A 44 20.36 -8.87 -3.38
C PRO A 44 20.76 -8.16 -2.08
N SER A 45 20.84 -6.83 -2.08
CA SER A 45 21.22 -6.02 -0.91
C SER A 45 20.06 -5.32 -0.20
N ARG A 46 18.96 -5.04 -0.89
CA ARG A 46 17.83 -4.21 -0.41
C ARG A 46 16.64 -5.00 0.11
N TRP A 47 16.69 -6.34 0.06
CA TRP A 47 15.66 -7.20 0.66
C TRP A 47 15.31 -6.88 2.14
N PRO A 48 16.20 -6.33 3.00
CA PRO A 48 15.81 -5.95 4.37
C PRO A 48 14.70 -4.89 4.42
N GLU A 49 14.48 -4.12 3.36
CA GLU A 49 13.36 -3.18 3.25
C GLU A 49 12.00 -3.88 3.39
N ARG A 50 11.91 -5.15 2.97
CA ARG A 50 10.74 -6.01 3.17
C ARG A 50 10.41 -6.23 4.64
N LEU A 51 11.38 -6.05 5.54
CA LEU A 51 11.22 -6.14 6.99
C LEU A 51 11.05 -4.78 7.67
N GLY A 52 10.79 -3.71 6.90
CA GLY A 52 10.68 -2.36 7.44
C GLY A 52 12.03 -1.75 7.83
N ARG A 53 13.14 -2.25 7.26
CA ARG A 53 14.50 -1.72 7.46
C ARG A 53 14.91 -0.91 6.23
N PRO A 54 14.78 0.42 6.26
CA PRO A 54 14.98 1.27 5.08
C PRO A 54 16.44 1.26 4.62
N SER A 55 16.67 1.38 3.32
CA SER A 55 18.03 1.54 2.76
C SER A 55 18.53 2.98 2.73
N VAL A 56 17.64 3.95 2.91
CA VAL A 56 17.97 5.38 2.85
C VAL A 56 17.37 6.11 4.04
N ALA A 57 18.00 7.23 4.40
CA ALA A 57 17.53 8.07 5.48
C ALA A 57 16.21 8.77 5.11
N ARG A 58 15.30 8.92 6.08
CA ARG A 58 14.17 9.84 5.95
C ARG A 58 14.69 11.27 5.78
N PRO A 59 14.43 11.98 4.65
CA PRO A 59 15.12 13.22 4.30
C PRO A 59 14.92 14.39 5.27
N ARG A 60 13.80 14.41 6.02
CA ARG A 60 13.41 15.49 6.93
C ARG A 60 12.59 14.95 8.09
N PRO A 61 13.19 14.74 9.27
CA PRO A 61 12.42 14.36 10.46
C PRO A 61 11.32 15.39 10.77
N GLY A 62 10.08 14.93 10.90
CA GLY A 62 8.94 15.77 11.29
C GLY A 62 8.18 16.44 10.13
N SER A 63 8.73 16.49 8.91
CA SER A 63 7.98 17.02 7.76
C SER A 63 6.84 16.08 7.37
N PRO A 64 5.75 16.59 6.75
CA PRO A 64 4.73 15.72 6.19
C PRO A 64 5.34 14.76 5.17
N LEU A 65 4.90 13.49 5.15
CA LEU A 65 5.34 12.49 4.17
C LEU A 65 4.12 11.80 3.56
N VAL A 66 4.10 11.69 2.23
CA VAL A 66 3.07 10.95 1.49
C VAL A 66 3.66 9.64 1.00
N TRP A 67 3.02 8.53 1.31
CA TRP A 67 3.43 7.19 0.89
C TRP A 67 2.47 6.63 -0.16
N PHE A 68 2.94 6.44 -1.39
CA PHE A 68 2.28 5.66 -2.42
C PHE A 68 2.68 4.18 -2.31
N HIS A 69 1.70 3.31 -2.13
CA HIS A 69 1.88 1.86 -2.04
C HIS A 69 1.33 1.19 -3.30
N ALA A 70 2.25 0.78 -4.18
CA ALA A 70 1.98 0.28 -5.52
C ALA A 70 2.76 -1.02 -5.75
N VAL A 71 2.21 -2.16 -5.32
CA VAL A 71 2.96 -3.41 -5.13
C VAL A 71 3.49 -4.01 -6.43
N SER A 72 2.90 -3.64 -7.57
CA SER A 72 3.26 -4.12 -8.90
C SER A 72 3.77 -3.01 -9.82
N LEU A 73 4.37 -3.39 -10.96
CA LEU A 73 4.81 -2.44 -11.99
C LEU A 73 3.62 -1.67 -12.55
N GLY A 74 2.50 -2.36 -12.82
CA GLY A 74 1.28 -1.73 -13.35
C GLY A 74 0.74 -0.65 -12.41
N GLU A 75 0.67 -0.95 -11.11
CA GLU A 75 0.27 0.03 -10.10
C GLU A 75 1.28 1.17 -9.98
N GLY A 76 2.59 0.87 -10.05
CA GLY A 76 3.65 1.89 -10.00
C GLY A 76 3.52 2.88 -11.16
N MET A 77 3.29 2.36 -12.37
CA MET A 77 3.03 3.16 -13.56
C MET A 77 1.72 3.96 -13.43
N ALA A 78 0.67 3.38 -12.85
CA ALA A 78 -0.59 4.07 -12.60
C ALA A 78 -0.45 5.20 -11.55
N ALA A 79 0.43 5.04 -10.56
CA ALA A 79 0.72 6.04 -9.54
C ALA A 79 1.56 7.20 -10.10
N LEU A 80 2.43 6.93 -11.07
CA LEU A 80 3.48 7.85 -11.52
C LEU A 80 2.97 9.23 -11.99
N PRO A 81 1.86 9.36 -12.75
CA PRO A 81 1.31 10.68 -13.10
C PRO A 81 0.90 11.50 -11.87
N VAL A 82 0.30 10.85 -10.86
CA VAL A 82 -0.11 11.49 -9.60
C VAL A 82 1.14 11.90 -8.81
N VAL A 83 2.12 11.02 -8.70
CA VAL A 83 3.41 11.31 -8.05
C VAL A 83 4.10 12.52 -8.70
N ARG A 84 4.19 12.56 -10.03
CA ARG A 84 4.76 13.69 -10.79
C ARG A 84 4.01 15.00 -10.51
N HIS A 85 2.68 14.93 -10.53
CA HIS A 85 1.86 16.10 -10.29
C HIS A 85 2.02 16.62 -8.86
N CYS A 86 2.02 15.73 -7.85
CA CYS A 86 2.26 16.08 -6.45
C CYS A 86 3.66 16.67 -6.23
N ALA A 87 4.70 16.05 -6.79
CA ALA A 87 6.08 16.54 -6.67
C ALA A 87 6.23 17.95 -7.28
N ARG A 88 5.59 18.21 -8.42
CA ARG A 88 5.59 19.52 -9.08
C ARG A 88 4.85 20.58 -8.26
N LEU A 89 3.69 20.25 -7.69
CA LEU A 89 2.90 21.20 -6.88
C LEU A 89 3.52 21.44 -5.50
N HIS A 90 4.25 20.47 -4.96
CA HIS A 90 4.86 20.52 -3.64
C HIS A 90 6.34 20.08 -3.65
N PRO A 91 7.26 20.88 -4.23
CA PRO A 91 8.67 20.48 -4.40
C PRO A 91 9.41 20.11 -3.10
N GLY A 92 8.92 20.58 -1.95
CA GLY A 92 9.50 20.30 -0.64
C GLY A 92 8.88 19.13 0.12
N LEU A 93 7.86 18.46 -0.44
CA LEU A 93 7.12 17.37 0.19
C LEU A 93 7.81 16.02 -0.08
N PRO A 94 8.34 15.32 0.95
CA PRO A 94 8.81 13.95 0.79
C PRO A 94 7.69 13.02 0.29
N ILE A 95 7.92 12.43 -0.88
CA ILE A 95 7.07 11.39 -1.45
C ILE A 95 7.85 10.08 -1.40
N LEU A 96 7.25 9.07 -0.77
CA LEU A 96 7.73 7.70 -0.72
C LEU A 96 6.89 6.85 -1.67
N LEU A 97 7.51 6.17 -2.62
CA LEU A 97 6.87 5.14 -3.42
C LEU A 97 7.40 3.78 -3.01
N THR A 98 6.51 2.79 -2.91
CA THR A 98 6.92 1.40 -2.71
C THR A 98 6.33 0.44 -3.71
N THR A 99 7.15 -0.48 -4.21
CA THR A 99 6.72 -1.65 -5.00
C THR A 99 7.28 -2.95 -4.42
N THR A 100 6.74 -4.11 -4.81
CA THR A 100 7.18 -5.41 -4.26
C THR A 100 8.17 -6.16 -5.15
N THR A 101 8.01 -6.13 -6.47
CA THR A 101 8.82 -7.01 -7.33
C THR A 101 10.15 -6.37 -7.75
N LEU A 102 11.19 -7.20 -7.88
CA LEU A 102 12.48 -6.78 -8.43
C LEU A 102 12.33 -6.23 -9.86
N SER A 103 11.48 -6.85 -10.69
CA SER A 103 11.19 -6.35 -12.04
C SER A 103 10.57 -4.95 -12.06
N SER A 104 9.71 -4.63 -11.09
CA SER A 104 9.15 -3.28 -10.97
C SER A 104 10.24 -2.28 -10.59
N PHE A 105 11.15 -2.68 -9.70
CA PHE A 105 12.27 -1.87 -9.27
C PHE A 105 13.19 -1.47 -10.43
N GLU A 106 13.58 -2.42 -11.27
CA GLU A 106 14.48 -2.14 -12.39
C GLU A 106 13.90 -1.16 -13.41
N VAL A 107 12.57 -1.17 -13.62
CA VAL A 107 11.90 -0.25 -14.54
C VAL A 107 11.62 1.10 -13.88
N MET A 108 11.06 1.09 -12.67
CA MET A 108 10.57 2.30 -12.02
C MET A 108 11.69 3.22 -11.54
N LYS A 109 12.85 2.67 -11.15
CA LYS A 109 13.97 3.48 -10.62
C LYS A 109 14.40 4.61 -11.58
N ASP A 110 14.26 4.41 -12.89
CA ASP A 110 14.67 5.35 -13.93
C ASP A 110 13.52 6.27 -14.39
N LEU A 111 12.30 6.10 -13.87
CA LEU A 111 11.10 6.85 -14.27
C LEU A 111 10.64 7.87 -13.22
N LEU A 112 11.16 7.77 -12.00
CA LEU A 112 10.73 8.58 -10.87
C LEU A 112 11.27 10.02 -10.95
N PRO A 113 10.46 11.02 -10.58
CA PRO A 113 10.94 12.38 -10.41
C PRO A 113 12.03 12.49 -9.35
N ASP A 114 12.90 13.49 -9.50
CA ASP A 114 13.90 13.82 -8.49
C ASP A 114 13.27 14.02 -7.10
N GLY A 115 13.94 13.51 -6.08
CA GLY A 115 13.51 13.61 -4.69
C GLY A 115 12.44 12.62 -4.25
N VAL A 116 11.86 11.82 -5.16
CA VAL A 116 10.98 10.71 -4.78
C VAL A 116 11.80 9.58 -4.18
N ILE A 117 11.46 9.21 -2.96
CA ILE A 117 12.10 8.10 -2.25
C ILE A 117 11.50 6.81 -2.76
N TYR A 118 12.34 5.88 -3.21
CA TYR A 118 11.89 4.57 -3.67
C TYR A 118 12.38 3.46 -2.76
N GLN A 119 11.45 2.65 -2.25
CA GLN A 119 11.72 1.50 -1.38
C GLN A 119 10.96 0.26 -1.88
N PHE A 120 11.41 -0.93 -1.52
CA PHE A 120 10.57 -2.11 -1.57
C PHE A 120 9.49 -1.99 -0.49
N ALA A 121 8.25 -2.38 -0.84
CA ALA A 121 7.17 -2.43 0.14
C ALA A 121 7.54 -3.38 1.29
N PRO A 122 7.10 -3.12 2.54
CA PRO A 122 7.24 -4.10 3.61
C PRO A 122 6.41 -5.36 3.30
N LEU A 123 6.65 -6.45 4.01
CA LEU A 123 5.71 -7.56 4.08
C LEU A 123 4.48 -7.13 4.88
N ASP A 124 3.29 -7.64 4.52
CA ASP A 124 2.08 -7.39 5.33
C ASP A 124 2.03 -8.26 6.59
N CYS A 125 3.06 -8.14 7.42
CA CYS A 125 3.12 -8.73 8.76
C CYS A 125 3.28 -7.63 9.79
N PRO A 126 2.79 -7.83 11.03
CA PRO A 126 2.78 -6.78 12.03
C PRO A 126 4.17 -6.18 12.24
N ASP A 127 5.22 -6.99 12.38
CA ASP A 127 6.55 -6.47 12.74
C ASP A 127 7.17 -5.62 11.61
N ALA A 128 6.99 -6.02 10.35
CA ALA A 128 7.49 -5.24 9.21
C ALA A 128 6.70 -3.95 8.98
N ILE A 129 5.36 -4.00 9.08
CA ILE A 129 4.49 -2.82 8.94
C ILE A 129 4.73 -1.84 10.07
N GLU A 130 4.83 -2.31 11.32
CA GLU A 130 5.09 -1.46 12.48
C GLU A 130 6.45 -0.77 12.36
N SER A 131 7.49 -1.52 11.97
CA SER A 131 8.83 -0.95 11.70
C SER A 131 8.79 0.08 10.56
N PHE A 132 8.13 -0.25 9.46
CA PHE A 132 8.06 0.63 8.28
C PHE A 132 7.32 1.93 8.59
N ILE A 133 6.12 1.86 9.16
CA ILE A 133 5.33 3.03 9.54
C ILE A 133 6.03 3.80 10.67
N GLY A 134 6.64 3.12 11.64
CA GLY A 134 7.35 3.75 12.75
C GLY A 134 8.58 4.55 12.31
N TYR A 135 9.28 4.08 11.28
CA TYR A 135 10.43 4.78 10.69
C TYR A 135 9.98 5.95 9.79
N TRP A 136 9.15 5.67 8.78
CA TRP A 136 8.78 6.66 7.77
C TRP A 136 7.80 7.71 8.29
N LYS A 137 6.94 7.35 9.26
CA LYS A 137 5.90 8.19 9.85
C LYS A 137 5.09 8.95 8.78
N PRO A 138 4.46 8.24 7.83
CA PRO A 138 3.65 8.87 6.79
C PRO A 138 2.45 9.58 7.40
N ASN A 139 2.08 10.72 6.84
CA ASN A 139 0.86 11.46 7.19
C ASN A 139 -0.32 11.03 6.33
N LEU A 140 -0.03 10.52 5.13
CA LEU A 140 -0.99 10.03 4.16
C LEU A 140 -0.43 8.79 3.48
N ILE A 141 -1.24 7.74 3.42
CA ILE A 141 -0.96 6.53 2.66
C ILE A 141 -1.95 6.44 1.50
N LEU A 142 -1.42 6.30 0.29
CA LEU A 142 -2.15 6.17 -0.95
C LEU A 142 -1.95 4.73 -1.46
N LEU A 143 -2.94 3.88 -1.20
CA LEU A 143 -2.99 2.51 -1.67
C LEU A 143 -3.43 2.50 -3.13
N MET A 144 -2.68 1.86 -4.01
CA MET A 144 -3.09 1.73 -5.40
C MET A 144 -4.01 0.52 -5.58
N GLU A 145 -5.07 0.70 -6.37
CA GLU A 145 -5.94 -0.38 -6.87
C GLU A 145 -6.65 -1.24 -5.81
N SER A 146 -6.23 -2.48 -5.61
CA SER A 146 -6.88 -3.47 -4.75
C SER A 146 -6.04 -3.86 -3.53
N GLU A 147 -5.05 -3.05 -3.16
CA GLU A 147 -4.10 -3.35 -2.08
C GLU A 147 -4.74 -3.22 -0.69
N LEU A 148 -5.63 -4.17 -0.39
CA LEU A 148 -6.34 -4.30 0.89
C LEU A 148 -5.51 -5.14 1.87
N TRP A 149 -4.41 -4.58 2.34
CA TRP A 149 -3.48 -5.20 3.30
C TRP A 149 -3.96 -5.00 4.75
N PRO A 150 -4.39 -6.05 5.47
CA PRO A 150 -4.95 -5.89 6.81
C PRO A 150 -3.98 -5.28 7.82
N ASN A 151 -2.70 -5.67 7.82
CA ASN A 151 -1.77 -5.11 8.80
C ASN A 151 -1.47 -3.65 8.51
N LEU A 152 -1.25 -3.30 7.24
CA LEU A 152 -1.06 -1.92 6.80
C LEU A 152 -2.26 -1.03 7.18
N ILE A 153 -3.46 -1.37 6.72
CA ILE A 153 -4.65 -0.50 6.87
C ILE A 153 -4.97 -0.29 8.35
N LEU A 154 -4.95 -1.36 9.14
CA LEU A 154 -5.36 -1.28 10.55
C LEU A 154 -4.27 -0.67 11.44
N SER A 155 -2.97 -0.91 11.17
CA SER A 155 -1.87 -0.22 11.86
C SER A 155 -1.86 1.28 11.57
N ALA A 156 -2.10 1.66 10.30
CA ALA A 156 -2.21 3.06 9.91
C ALA A 156 -3.38 3.76 10.63
N ALA A 157 -4.54 3.10 10.67
CA ALA A 157 -5.72 3.61 11.36
C ALA A 157 -5.50 3.76 12.88
N GLU A 158 -4.84 2.78 13.52
CA GLU A 158 -4.50 2.84 14.96
C GLU A 158 -3.56 4.01 15.28
N LYS A 159 -2.72 4.43 14.32
CA LYS A 159 -1.83 5.59 14.43
C LYS A 159 -2.44 6.91 13.94
N GLY A 160 -3.71 6.91 13.53
CA GLY A 160 -4.39 8.10 13.02
C GLY A 160 -3.86 8.59 11.66
N ILE A 161 -3.23 7.71 10.88
CA ILE A 161 -2.71 8.04 9.55
C ILE A 161 -3.86 7.95 8.54
N ALA A 162 -4.01 8.98 7.70
CA ALA A 162 -5.03 8.95 6.64
C ALA A 162 -4.67 7.90 5.58
N VAL A 163 -5.64 7.05 5.22
CA VAL A 163 -5.45 6.00 4.21
C VAL A 163 -6.47 6.21 3.09
N VAL A 164 -6.00 6.33 1.87
CA VAL A 164 -6.83 6.53 0.68
C VAL A 164 -6.56 5.41 -0.31
N LEU A 165 -7.62 4.83 -0.85
CA LEU A 165 -7.53 3.88 -1.96
C LEU A 165 -7.72 4.62 -3.28
N LEU A 166 -6.66 4.68 -4.09
CA LEU A 166 -6.63 5.34 -5.40
C LEU A 166 -6.77 4.34 -6.53
N ASN A 167 -7.41 4.76 -7.62
CA ASN A 167 -7.65 3.90 -8.78
C ASN A 167 -8.33 2.57 -8.38
N ALA A 168 -9.25 2.64 -7.41
CA ALA A 168 -9.81 1.46 -6.77
C ALA A 168 -10.49 0.58 -7.82
N ARG A 169 -9.97 -0.65 -7.95
CA ARG A 169 -10.50 -1.70 -8.82
C ARG A 169 -10.42 -3.02 -8.08
N MET A 170 -11.25 -3.99 -8.45
CA MET A 170 -11.20 -5.31 -7.86
C MET A 170 -11.52 -6.36 -8.93
N SER A 171 -10.66 -7.37 -9.04
CA SER A 171 -10.96 -8.50 -9.90
C SER A 171 -12.19 -9.26 -9.37
N LEU A 172 -12.96 -9.89 -10.26
CA LEU A 172 -14.10 -10.72 -9.85
C LEU A 172 -13.68 -11.83 -8.88
N LYS A 173 -12.47 -12.39 -9.08
CA LYS A 173 -11.91 -13.41 -8.19
C LYS A 173 -11.66 -12.87 -6.77
N SER A 174 -11.07 -11.69 -6.66
CA SER A 174 -10.83 -11.03 -5.37
C SER A 174 -12.15 -10.65 -4.71
N PHE A 175 -13.09 -10.12 -5.49
CA PHE A 175 -14.44 -9.78 -5.02
C PHE A 175 -15.14 -11.01 -4.42
N ASN A 176 -15.18 -12.12 -5.15
CA ASN A 176 -15.82 -13.35 -4.67
C ASN A 176 -15.17 -13.86 -3.37
N ARG A 177 -13.85 -13.74 -3.23
CA ARG A 177 -13.14 -14.12 -1.99
C ARG A 177 -13.52 -13.22 -0.81
N TRP A 178 -13.54 -11.90 -1.03
CA TRP A 178 -13.91 -10.93 0.00
C TRP A 178 -15.39 -11.00 0.36
N SER A 179 -16.25 -11.46 -0.54
CA SER A 179 -17.69 -11.64 -0.30
C SER A 179 -18.04 -12.88 0.53
N LEU A 180 -17.08 -13.78 0.82
CA LEU A 180 -17.31 -14.90 1.73
C LEU A 180 -17.56 -14.40 3.17
N PRO A 181 -18.33 -15.11 4.02
CA PRO A 181 -18.74 -14.59 5.35
C PRO A 181 -17.60 -14.13 6.27
N LEU A 182 -16.45 -14.82 6.25
CA LEU A 182 -15.26 -14.40 7.00
C LEU A 182 -14.54 -13.23 6.31
N GLY A 183 -14.37 -13.31 4.99
CA GLY A 183 -13.78 -12.23 4.20
C GLY A 183 -14.55 -10.92 4.36
N LEU A 184 -15.88 -10.99 4.40
CA LEU A 184 -16.78 -9.85 4.45
C LEU A 184 -16.64 -9.08 5.77
N GLN A 185 -16.41 -9.80 6.88
CA GLN A 185 -16.18 -9.18 8.19
C GLN A 185 -14.85 -8.44 8.24
N LEU A 186 -13.78 -9.06 7.74
CA LEU A 186 -12.46 -8.44 7.71
C LEU A 186 -12.40 -7.26 6.75
N VAL A 187 -12.94 -7.40 5.53
CA VAL A 187 -12.97 -6.30 4.55
C VAL A 187 -13.86 -5.15 5.02
N SER A 188 -15.00 -5.43 5.65
CA SER A 188 -15.85 -4.38 6.23
C SER A 188 -15.10 -3.59 7.31
N LEU A 189 -14.34 -4.28 8.18
CA LEU A 189 -13.48 -3.62 9.16
C LEU A 189 -12.42 -2.75 8.47
N MET A 190 -11.68 -3.27 7.49
CA MET A 190 -10.65 -2.51 6.77
C MET A 190 -11.22 -1.29 6.04
N LEU A 191 -12.30 -1.48 5.26
CA LEU A 191 -12.93 -0.40 4.50
C LEU A 191 -13.49 0.69 5.43
N SER A 192 -13.94 0.35 6.64
CA SER A 192 -14.37 1.34 7.65
C SER A 192 -13.24 2.26 8.13
N LYS A 193 -11.99 1.92 7.83
CA LYS A 193 -10.80 2.71 8.21
C LYS A 193 -10.20 3.51 7.05
N LEU A 194 -10.71 3.34 5.83
CA LEU A 194 -10.27 4.17 4.71
C LEU A 194 -10.92 5.56 4.81
N SER A 195 -10.10 6.60 4.66
CA SER A 195 -10.54 8.00 4.67
C SER A 195 -11.26 8.37 3.36
N LEU A 196 -10.84 7.79 2.24
CA LEU A 196 -11.40 8.05 0.92
C LEU A 196 -11.14 6.85 -0.01
N VAL A 197 -12.08 6.58 -0.91
CA VAL A 197 -11.93 5.59 -1.99
C VAL A 197 -12.24 6.30 -3.30
N ILE A 198 -11.25 6.36 -4.19
CA ILE A 198 -11.38 6.95 -5.52
C ILE A 198 -11.35 5.80 -6.54
N PRO A 199 -12.49 5.42 -7.14
CA PRO A 199 -12.51 4.39 -8.17
C PRO A 199 -11.81 4.86 -9.44
N LEU A 200 -11.42 3.91 -10.30
CA LEU A 200 -11.03 4.24 -11.67
C LEU A 200 -12.20 4.98 -12.35
N VAL A 201 -11.99 6.25 -12.69
CA VAL A 201 -12.90 6.96 -13.58
C VAL A 201 -12.42 6.71 -15.00
N TRP A 202 -13.22 5.97 -15.76
CA TRP A 202 -12.99 5.82 -17.20
C TRP A 202 -13.28 7.18 -17.85
N SER A 203 -12.26 8.01 -18.04
CA SER A 203 -12.36 9.16 -18.95
C SER A 203 -12.20 8.65 -20.37
N GLY A 204 -13.25 8.00 -20.89
CA GLY A 204 -13.34 7.73 -22.31
C GLY A 204 -13.26 9.06 -23.05
N GLY A 205 -12.17 9.32 -23.79
CA GLY A 205 -12.20 10.34 -24.84
C GLY A 205 -11.02 11.29 -25.08
N VAL A 206 -9.83 11.19 -24.45
CA VAL A 206 -8.73 12.13 -24.80
C VAL A 206 -7.42 11.48 -25.27
N LEU A 207 -7.27 10.15 -25.26
CA LEU A 207 -6.03 9.51 -25.73
C LEU A 207 -6.09 8.87 -27.12
N ASN A 208 -7.23 8.90 -27.83
CA ASN A 208 -7.31 8.44 -29.23
C ASN A 208 -7.20 9.56 -30.27
N LEU A 209 -6.76 10.77 -29.90
CA LEU A 209 -6.48 11.86 -30.85
C LEU A 209 -5.00 12.24 -30.96
N ILE A 210 -4.08 11.51 -30.29
CA ILE A 210 -2.62 11.70 -30.45
C ILE A 210 -1.98 10.55 -31.27
N LEU A 211 -2.79 9.68 -31.88
CA LEU A 211 -2.31 8.68 -32.85
C LEU A 211 -3.01 8.80 -34.21
N MET A 212 -3.44 10.01 -34.58
CA MET A 212 -3.43 10.44 -35.99
C MET A 212 -1.98 10.72 -36.40
#